data_AF-A0A328ARS0-F1
#
_entry.id   AF-A0A328ARS0-F1
#
_cell.length_a   1.000
_cell.length_b   1.000
_cell.length_c   1.000
_cell.angle_alpha   90.00
_cell.angle_beta   90.00
_cell.angle_gamma   90.00
#
_symmetry.space_group_name_H-M   'P 1'
#
loop_
_entity.id
_entity.type
_entity.pdbx_description
1 polymer ?
#
loop_
_entity_poly.entity_id
_entity_poly.type
_entity_poly.pdbx_seq_one_letter_code
_entity_poly.pdbx_strand_id
1 'polypeptide(L)'
;MTRLSRTPFILAAALAAIAGSAAVAAPQSTPADVAAKPARTCFFASNIDGYGSNRKGTVDVRVGVRDVYRLQVSPGCSDISFPLSQIALVSKGGGSICDARDVEFVVRAGAVPQRCIATSMRKLTPAEIKDPRNAAP
;
A
#
# COMPACT_ATOMS: atom_id res chain seq x y z
N MET A 1 0.86 35.31 60.32
CA MET A 1 0.54 33.97 60.88
C MET A 1 1.58 32.99 60.36
N THR A 2 2.59 32.72 61.17
CA THR A 2 3.74 31.85 60.90
C THR A 2 3.59 30.60 61.76
N ARG A 3 3.57 29.40 61.16
CA ARG A 3 3.98 28.16 61.87
C ARG A 3 4.74 27.25 60.91
N LEU A 4 6.05 27.33 61.09
CA LEU A 4 7.05 26.31 60.82
C LEU A 4 6.72 25.04 61.64
N SER A 5 7.15 23.88 61.13
CA SER A 5 8.04 22.93 61.83
C SER A 5 7.58 21.48 62.00
N ARG A 6 8.52 20.60 61.60
CA ARG A 6 8.97 19.35 62.25
C ARG A 6 8.24 18.03 61.95
N THR A 7 8.87 17.29 61.05
CA THR A 7 9.06 15.82 61.07
C THR A 7 9.50 15.29 62.44
N PRO A 8 9.23 14.00 62.72
CA PRO A 8 10.35 13.14 63.09
C PRO A 8 10.38 11.78 62.38
N PHE A 9 11.62 11.32 62.31
CA PHE A 9 12.24 10.13 61.79
C PHE A 9 11.94 8.92 62.68
N ILE A 10 11.56 7.75 62.13
CA ILE A 10 11.77 6.44 62.80
C ILE A 10 12.27 5.42 61.78
N LEU A 11 13.48 4.92 62.06
CA LEU A 11 14.18 3.80 61.43
C LEU A 11 13.40 2.48 61.56
N ALA A 12 13.45 1.63 60.53
CA ALA A 12 13.53 0.19 60.73
C ALA A 12 14.32 -0.45 59.57
N ALA A 13 15.42 -1.10 59.94
CA ALA A 13 16.28 -1.88 59.07
C ALA A 13 15.67 -3.25 58.78
N ALA A 14 15.86 -3.77 57.57
CA ALA A 14 15.86 -5.21 57.30
C ALA A 14 16.69 -5.50 56.04
N LEU A 15 17.84 -6.16 56.24
CA LEU A 15 18.57 -6.85 55.19
C LEU A 15 17.76 -8.06 54.73
N ALA A 16 17.62 -8.24 53.41
CA ALA A 16 17.40 -9.56 52.82
C ALA A 16 18.01 -9.59 51.42
N ALA A 17 19.08 -10.38 51.29
CA ALA A 17 19.70 -10.75 50.03
C ALA A 17 18.69 -11.48 49.15
N ILE A 18 18.61 -11.10 47.86
CA ILE A 18 17.88 -11.88 46.86
C ILE A 18 18.78 -12.06 45.64
N ALA A 19 18.94 -13.33 45.31
CA ALA A 19 19.77 -13.96 44.31
C ALA A 19 19.90 -13.23 42.97
N GLY A 20 21.12 -13.32 42.41
CA GLY A 20 21.42 -12.94 41.05
C GLY A 20 20.49 -13.63 40.06
N SER A 21 19.76 -12.81 39.31
CA SER A 21 19.03 -13.26 38.13
C SER A 21 20.02 -13.33 36.98
N ALA A 22 20.36 -14.55 36.56
CA ALA A 22 21.04 -14.80 35.30
C ALA A 22 20.20 -14.15 34.19
N ALA A 23 20.73 -13.08 33.60
CA ALA A 23 20.19 -12.49 32.38
C ALA A 23 20.43 -13.49 31.25
N VAL A 24 19.45 -14.36 31.02
CA VAL A 24 19.38 -15.20 29.83
C VAL A 24 19.26 -14.25 28.65
N ALA A 25 20.35 -14.08 27.91
CA ALA A 25 20.35 -13.39 26.63
C ALA A 25 19.43 -14.18 25.68
N ALA A 26 18.17 -13.78 25.61
CA ALA A 26 17.27 -14.24 24.58
C ALA A 26 17.85 -13.79 23.23
N PRO A 27 17.99 -14.68 22.22
CA PRO A 27 18.35 -14.26 20.89
C PRO A 27 17.27 -13.29 20.41
N GLN A 28 17.68 -12.05 20.16
CA GLN A 28 16.87 -11.05 19.50
C GLN A 28 16.65 -11.56 18.08
N SER A 29 15.58 -12.32 17.89
CA SER A 29 15.04 -12.60 16.57
C SER A 29 14.63 -11.26 15.98
N THR A 30 15.55 -10.67 15.19
CA THR A 30 15.24 -9.62 14.23
C THR A 30 13.95 -10.03 13.52
N PRO A 31 12.89 -9.23 13.55
CA PRO A 31 11.73 -9.48 12.71
C PRO A 31 12.26 -9.47 11.28
N ALA A 32 12.31 -10.64 10.65
CA ALA A 32 12.41 -10.72 9.21
C ALA A 32 11.26 -9.86 8.68
N ASP A 33 11.59 -8.89 7.83
CA ASP A 33 10.63 -8.08 7.08
C ASP A 33 9.83 -9.04 6.20
N VAL A 34 8.81 -9.66 6.79
CA VAL A 34 7.78 -10.39 6.05
C VAL A 34 7.00 -9.29 5.38
N ALA A 35 7.39 -8.98 4.14
CA ALA A 35 6.72 -8.01 3.28
C ALA A 35 5.20 -8.23 3.40
N ALA A 36 4.55 -7.37 4.18
CA ALA A 36 3.16 -7.52 4.54
C ALA A 36 2.36 -7.53 3.25
N LYS A 37 1.65 -8.62 2.98
CA LYS A 37 0.81 -8.75 1.79
C LYS A 37 -0.14 -7.54 1.80
N PRO A 38 -0.14 -6.68 0.77
CA PRO A 38 -0.90 -5.44 0.82
C PRO A 38 -2.36 -5.75 1.09
N ALA A 39 -2.94 -5.06 2.08
CA ALA A 39 -4.35 -5.19 2.41
C ALA A 39 -5.18 -5.04 1.13
N ARG A 40 -6.07 -6.01 0.87
CA ARG A 40 -6.96 -6.00 -0.29
C ARG A 40 -8.00 -4.90 -0.10
N THR A 41 -7.70 -3.71 -0.58
CA THR A 41 -8.65 -2.60 -0.62
C THR A 41 -9.38 -2.62 -1.95
N CYS A 42 -10.70 -2.77 -1.90
CA CYS A 42 -11.55 -2.68 -3.07
C CYS A 42 -11.92 -1.21 -3.36
N PHE A 43 -12.16 -0.88 -4.62
CA PHE A 43 -12.64 0.44 -5.04
C PHE A 43 -13.62 0.32 -6.21
N PHE A 44 -14.44 1.34 -6.44
CA PHE A 44 -15.36 1.37 -7.57
C PHE A 44 -14.70 1.99 -8.80
N ALA A 45 -15.08 1.53 -10.00
CA ALA A 45 -14.60 2.11 -11.26
C ALA A 45 -14.96 3.61 -11.38
N SER A 46 -16.05 4.04 -10.75
CA SER A 46 -16.49 5.44 -10.69
C SER A 46 -15.56 6.35 -9.89
N ASN A 47 -14.71 5.78 -9.03
CA ASN A 47 -13.77 6.54 -8.21
C ASN A 47 -12.41 6.71 -8.91
N ILE A 48 -12.30 6.34 -10.18
CA ILE A 48 -11.09 6.49 -10.96
C ILE A 48 -11.04 7.91 -11.51
N ASP A 49 -10.02 8.66 -11.10
CA ASP A 49 -9.83 10.06 -11.50
C ASP A 49 -8.87 10.20 -12.69
N GLY A 50 -8.05 9.19 -12.97
CA GLY A 50 -7.05 9.27 -14.02
C GLY A 50 -6.26 7.99 -14.27
N TYR A 51 -5.62 7.97 -15.42
CA TYR A 51 -4.78 6.86 -15.90
C TYR A 51 -3.42 7.41 -16.33
N GLY A 52 -2.37 6.65 -16.03
CA GLY A 52 -1.04 6.92 -16.54
C GLY A 52 -0.24 5.62 -16.68
N SER A 53 0.93 5.70 -17.30
CA SER A 53 1.94 4.65 -17.17
C SER A 53 3.29 5.16 -17.67
N ASN A 54 4.34 4.71 -16.98
CA ASN A 54 5.74 4.93 -17.34
C ASN A 54 6.39 3.67 -17.94
N ARG A 55 5.67 2.54 -17.99
CA ARG A 55 6.18 1.25 -18.40
C ARG A 55 5.23 0.57 -19.37
N LYS A 56 5.80 -0.15 -20.34
CA LYS A 56 5.03 -0.95 -21.28
C LYS A 56 4.24 -2.02 -20.53
N GLY A 57 2.98 -2.21 -20.91
CA GLY A 57 2.11 -3.24 -20.34
C GLY A 57 1.66 -2.99 -18.90
N THR A 58 1.90 -1.80 -18.34
CA THR A 58 1.34 -1.39 -17.05
C THR A 58 0.39 -0.23 -17.20
N VAL A 59 -0.54 -0.11 -16.27
CA VAL A 59 -1.46 1.02 -16.13
C VAL A 59 -1.51 1.39 -14.65
N ASP A 60 -1.13 2.62 -14.36
CA ASP A 60 -1.28 3.26 -13.06
C ASP A 60 -2.63 3.99 -13.05
N VAL A 61 -3.47 3.65 -12.07
CA VAL A 61 -4.84 4.16 -11.92
C VAL A 61 -4.92 4.98 -10.65
N ARG A 62 -5.26 6.27 -10.76
CA ARG A 62 -5.56 7.10 -9.60
C ARG A 62 -6.98 6.84 -9.14
N VAL A 63 -7.14 6.56 -7.86
CA VAL A 63 -8.42 6.32 -7.22
C VAL A 63 -8.59 7.31 -6.06
N GLY A 64 -9.54 8.23 -6.21
CA GLY A 64 -9.70 9.35 -5.30
C GLY A 64 -8.44 10.24 -5.24
N VAL A 65 -8.21 10.83 -4.06
CA VAL A 65 -7.22 11.90 -3.90
C VAL A 65 -5.77 11.38 -3.81
N ARG A 66 -5.54 10.19 -3.25
CA ARG A 66 -4.18 9.76 -2.82
C ARG A 66 -3.79 8.37 -3.25
N ASP A 67 -4.74 7.52 -3.63
CA ASP A 67 -4.43 6.13 -3.90
C ASP A 67 -4.11 5.94 -5.37
N VAL A 68 -3.02 5.22 -5.63
CA VAL A 68 -2.64 4.83 -6.98
C VAL A 68 -2.44 3.32 -7.01
N TYR A 69 -3.09 2.67 -7.97
CA TYR A 69 -3.00 1.24 -8.19
C TYR A 69 -2.26 0.97 -9.49
N ARG A 70 -1.23 0.13 -9.43
CA ARG A 70 -0.54 -0.37 -10.61
C ARG A 70 -1.13 -1.70 -11.03
N LEU A 71 -1.61 -1.74 -12.26
CA LEU A 71 -2.10 -2.94 -12.92
C LEU A 71 -1.14 -3.35 -14.04
N GLN A 72 -0.95 -4.65 -14.19
CA GLN A 72 -0.32 -5.21 -15.39
C GLN A 72 -1.38 -5.74 -16.33
N VAL A 73 -1.21 -5.48 -17.61
CA VAL A 73 -2.10 -5.95 -18.67
C VAL A 73 -1.54 -7.25 -19.23
N SER A 74 -2.42 -8.13 -19.70
CA SER A 74 -2.00 -9.37 -20.35
C SER A 74 -1.09 -9.11 -21.56
N PRO A 75 -0.06 -9.95 -21.77
CA PRO A 75 0.73 -9.91 -23.00
C PRO A 75 -0.19 -10.14 -24.22
N GLY A 76 0.09 -9.45 -25.33
CA GLY A 76 -0.77 -9.46 -26.53
C GLY A 76 -1.81 -8.34 -26.57
N CYS A 77 -1.91 -7.53 -25.50
CA CYS A 77 -2.56 -6.24 -25.60
C CYS A 77 -1.69 -5.24 -26.37
N SER A 78 -2.30 -4.59 -27.36
CA SER A 78 -1.68 -3.54 -28.19
C SER A 78 -0.87 -2.56 -27.33
N ASP A 79 0.25 -2.02 -27.86
CA ASP A 79 1.21 -1.19 -27.11
C ASP A 79 0.54 0.00 -26.38
N ILE A 80 0.13 -0.20 -25.12
CA ILE A 80 -0.41 0.85 -24.26
C ILE A 80 0.75 1.79 -23.91
N SER A 81 0.78 2.95 -24.56
CA SER A 81 1.78 4.01 -24.40
C SER A 81 1.07 5.30 -24.01
N PHE A 82 1.32 5.79 -22.80
CA PHE A 82 0.76 7.06 -22.32
C PHE A 82 1.67 8.23 -22.70
N PRO A 83 1.14 9.43 -22.98
CA PRO A 83 -0.26 9.87 -22.79
C PRO A 83 -1.20 9.60 -23.98
N LEU A 84 -0.72 9.03 -25.08
CA LEU A 84 -1.49 8.91 -26.33
C LEU A 84 -2.58 7.82 -26.32
N SER A 85 -2.50 6.86 -25.40
CA SER A 85 -3.45 5.75 -25.35
C SER A 85 -4.78 6.17 -24.74
N GLN A 86 -5.86 5.95 -25.48
CA GLN A 86 -7.21 6.03 -24.93
C GLN A 86 -7.56 4.68 -24.30
N ILE A 87 -7.67 4.68 -22.98
CA ILE A 87 -8.02 3.50 -22.18
C ILE A 87 -9.24 3.80 -21.31
N ALA A 88 -10.09 2.79 -21.15
CA ALA A 88 -11.12 2.76 -20.13
C ALA A 88 -10.98 1.48 -19.31
N LEU A 89 -11.37 1.56 -18.04
CA LEU A 89 -11.40 0.43 -17.12
C LEU A 89 -12.85 0.08 -16.80
N VAL A 90 -13.22 -1.18 -17.01
CA VAL A 90 -14.55 -1.72 -16.70
C VAL A 90 -14.44 -2.75 -15.58
N SER A 91 -15.33 -2.65 -14.59
CA SER A 91 -15.48 -3.67 -13.54
C SER A 91 -16.34 -4.82 -14.08
N LYS A 92 -15.82 -6.05 -14.00
CA LYS A 92 -16.55 -7.26 -14.40
C LYS A 92 -17.46 -7.84 -13.31
N GLY A 93 -17.21 -7.51 -12.04
CA GLY A 93 -17.74 -8.22 -10.88
C GLY A 93 -18.90 -7.56 -10.15
N GLY A 94 -19.66 -6.66 -10.78
CA GLY A 94 -20.79 -5.98 -10.13
C GLY A 94 -20.47 -4.61 -9.50
N GLY A 95 -19.36 -3.98 -9.93
CA GLY A 95 -19.10 -2.55 -9.70
C GLY A 95 -17.85 -2.27 -8.87
N SER A 96 -17.54 -3.12 -7.89
CA SER A 96 -16.31 -3.03 -7.11
C SER A 96 -15.18 -3.84 -7.75
N ILE A 97 -13.97 -3.31 -7.68
CA ILE A 97 -12.72 -3.91 -8.14
C ILE A 97 -11.89 -4.21 -6.90
N CYS A 98 -11.68 -5.49 -6.61
CA CYS A 98 -10.89 -5.97 -5.48
C CYS A 98 -9.57 -6.60 -5.94
N ASP A 99 -9.54 -7.10 -7.17
CA ASP A 99 -8.36 -7.67 -7.79
C ASP A 99 -8.24 -7.40 -9.30
N ALA A 100 -7.20 -7.95 -9.92
CA ALA A 100 -6.96 -7.81 -11.35
C ALA A 100 -8.01 -8.54 -12.21
N ARG A 101 -8.63 -9.62 -11.72
CA ARG A 101 -9.62 -10.41 -12.47
C ARG A 101 -10.96 -9.69 -12.57
N ASP A 102 -11.23 -8.81 -11.63
CA ASP A 102 -12.36 -7.89 -11.64
C ASP A 102 -12.23 -6.78 -12.68
N VAL A 103 -11.06 -6.64 -13.32
CA VAL A 103 -10.74 -5.56 -14.26
C VAL A 103 -10.67 -6.06 -15.69
N GLU A 104 -11.38 -5.35 -16.56
CA GLU A 104 -11.18 -5.38 -18.00
C GLU A 104 -10.81 -4.00 -18.51
N PHE A 105 -9.72 -3.92 -19.27
CA PHE A 105 -9.30 -2.73 -19.98
C PHE A 105 -9.89 -2.71 -21.38
N VAL A 106 -10.47 -1.58 -21.77
CA VAL A 106 -10.87 -1.29 -23.15
C VAL A 106 -9.89 -0.28 -23.70
N VAL A 107 -9.06 -0.73 -24.65
CA VAL A 107 -8.00 0.07 -25.26
C VAL A 107 -8.39 0.38 -26.70
N ARG A 108 -8.29 1.64 -27.13
CA ARG A 108 -8.44 1.98 -28.55
C ARG A 108 -7.16 1.61 -29.30
N ALA A 109 -7.22 0.52 -30.06
CA ALA A 109 -6.14 0.05 -30.92
C ALA A 109 -6.57 0.15 -32.39
N GLY A 110 -6.29 1.28 -33.03
CA GLY A 110 -6.75 1.55 -34.39
C GLY A 110 -8.26 1.78 -34.48
N ALA A 111 -8.91 1.16 -35.47
CA ALA A 111 -10.33 1.39 -35.77
C ALA A 111 -11.30 0.74 -34.77
N VAL A 112 -10.90 -0.38 -34.13
CA VAL A 112 -11.77 -1.16 -33.24
C VAL A 112 -11.19 -1.18 -31.82
N PRO A 113 -11.99 -0.94 -30.77
CA PRO A 113 -11.53 -1.12 -29.40
C PRO A 113 -11.17 -2.58 -29.11
N GLN A 114 -10.01 -2.79 -28.49
CA GLN A 114 -9.57 -4.09 -28.00
C GLN A 114 -9.88 -4.22 -26.50
N ARG A 115 -10.34 -5.40 -26.09
CA ARG A 115 -10.51 -5.76 -24.67
C ARG A 115 -9.30 -6.52 -24.17
N CYS A 116 -8.87 -6.17 -22.97
CA CYS A 116 -7.62 -6.58 -22.37
C CYS A 116 -7.86 -6.95 -20.91
N ILE A 117 -7.27 -8.05 -20.44
CA ILE A 117 -7.42 -8.46 -19.05
C ILE A 117 -6.24 -7.95 -18.21
N ALA A 118 -6.49 -7.63 -16.94
CA ALA A 118 -5.41 -7.38 -16.01
C ALA A 118 -4.88 -8.71 -15.44
N THR A 119 -3.58 -8.84 -15.32
CA THR A 119 -2.90 -10.03 -14.79
C THR A 119 -2.46 -9.85 -13.34
N SER A 120 -2.16 -8.62 -12.93
CA SER A 120 -1.84 -8.29 -11.55
C SER A 120 -2.33 -6.89 -11.19
N MET A 121 -2.59 -6.66 -9.90
CA MET A 121 -3.00 -5.38 -9.35
C MET A 121 -2.34 -5.21 -7.98
N ARG A 122 -1.74 -4.04 -7.74
CA ARG A 122 -1.22 -3.68 -6.43
C ARG A 122 -1.37 -2.18 -6.17
N LYS A 123 -1.50 -1.83 -4.89
CA LYS A 123 -1.43 -0.43 -4.46
C LYS A 123 0.03 0.03 -4.46
N LEU A 124 0.28 1.24 -4.94
CA LEU A 124 1.57 1.90 -4.81
C LEU A 124 1.71 2.51 -3.42
N THR A 125 2.93 2.45 -2.89
CA THR A 125 3.25 3.15 -1.65
C THR A 125 3.37 4.66 -1.88
N PRO A 126 3.22 5.49 -0.83
CA PRO A 126 3.41 6.94 -0.96
C PRO A 126 4.79 7.34 -1.49
N ALA A 127 5.82 6.54 -1.19
CA ALA A 127 7.17 6.75 -1.71
C ALA A 127 7.24 6.47 -3.22
N GLU A 128 6.62 5.38 -3.69
CA GLU A 128 6.54 5.07 -5.12
C GLU A 128 5.75 6.14 -5.89
N ILE A 129 4.66 6.67 -5.34
CA ILE A 129 3.85 7.71 -6.01
C ILE A 129 4.64 9.00 -6.25
N LYS A 130 5.56 9.35 -5.33
CA LYS A 130 6.40 10.55 -5.44
C LYS A 130 7.63 10.34 -6.33
N ASP A 131 7.96 9.10 -6.66
CA ASP A 131 9.11 8.80 -7.52
C ASP A 131 8.82 9.32 -8.93
N PRO A 132 9.60 10.29 -9.46
CA PRO A 132 9.37 10.86 -10.78
C PRO A 132 9.52 9.85 -11.91
N ARG A 133 10.12 8.69 -11.63
CA ARG A 133 10.18 7.59 -12.59
C ARG A 133 8.82 6.97 -12.78
N ASN A 134 7.94 6.92 -11.77
CA ASN A 134 6.57 6.43 -11.89
C ASN A 134 5.70 7.47 -12.57
N ALA A 135 4.78 7.03 -13.44
CA ALA A 135 3.92 7.99 -14.11
C ALA A 135 3.01 8.64 -13.08
N ALA A 136 2.93 9.97 -13.12
CA ALA A 136 1.84 10.68 -12.50
C ALA A 136 0.61 10.46 -13.40
N PRO A 137 -0.48 9.85 -12.88
CA PRO A 137 -1.77 9.88 -13.57
C PRO A 137 -2.35 11.29 -13.59
#